data_AF-A0AAV4I5I1-F1
#
_entry.id   AF-A0AAV4I5I1-F1
#
_cell.length_a   1.000
_cell.length_b   1.000
_cell.length_c   1.000
_cell.angle_alpha   90.00
_cell.angle_beta   90.00
_cell.angle_gamma   90.00
#
_symmetry.space_group_name_H-M   'P 1'
#
loop_
_entity.id
_entity.type
_entity.pdbx_description
1 polymer ?
#
loop_
_entity_poly.entity_id
_entity_poly.type
_entity_poly.pdbx_seq_one_letter_code
_entity_poly.pdbx_strand_id
1 'polypeptide(L)'
;MKYRSPLGIGELTKTSSIGRHEPEITLASFQNKSVCVVEYLQAYFKVIENFRGSSPYLLLSFVDQHIGITTSTLSRWVREVMSQCGIDMNRFRPHSTRSAA
;
A
#
# COMPACT_ATOMS: atom_id res chain seq x y z
N MET A 1 -12.00 -14.14 -8.01
CA MET A 1 -11.98 -13.90 -6.54
C MET A 1 -12.00 -12.40 -6.32
N LYS A 2 -13.10 -11.86 -5.78
CA LYS A 2 -13.24 -10.42 -5.53
C LYS A 2 -12.63 -10.11 -4.17
N TYR A 3 -11.55 -9.33 -4.15
CA TYR A 3 -10.94 -8.81 -2.93
C TYR A 3 -11.97 -7.94 -2.20
N ARG A 4 -12.40 -8.35 -1.01
CA ARG A 4 -13.29 -7.55 -0.16
C ARG A 4 -12.43 -6.74 0.81
N SER A 5 -11.86 -5.66 0.30
CA SER A 5 -11.13 -4.67 1.11
C SER A 5 -12.12 -3.95 2.03
N PRO A 6 -11.82 -3.67 3.30
CA PRO A 6 -12.70 -2.90 4.17
C PRO A 6 -12.60 -1.38 3.97
N LEU A 7 -12.09 -0.93 2.82
CA LEU A 7 -12.17 0.40 2.19
C LEU A 7 -11.36 0.26 0.88
N GLY A 8 -12.02 -0.13 -0.20
CA GLY A 8 -11.37 -0.53 -1.45
C GLY A 8 -10.98 0.64 -2.36
N ILE A 9 -9.79 0.54 -2.97
CA ILE A 9 -9.41 1.31 -4.17
C ILE A 9 -10.41 0.90 -5.26
N GLY A 10 -11.30 1.82 -5.65
CA GLY A 10 -12.40 1.57 -6.61
C GLY A 10 -13.81 1.50 -6.02
N GLU A 11 -13.99 1.62 -4.69
CA GLU A 11 -15.32 1.74 -4.09
C GLU A 11 -15.87 3.17 -4.16
N LEU A 12 -17.20 3.30 -4.11
CA LEU A 12 -17.86 4.62 -4.06
C LEU A 12 -17.48 5.33 -2.75
N THR A 13 -16.64 6.36 -2.86
CA THR A 13 -16.33 7.26 -1.74
C THR A 13 -17.40 8.35 -1.62
N LYS A 14 -17.43 9.10 -0.50
CA LYS A 14 -18.30 10.28 -0.34
C LYS A 14 -18.15 11.30 -1.48
N THR A 15 -16.98 11.31 -2.13
CA THR A 15 -16.63 12.18 -3.26
C THR A 15 -16.86 11.54 -4.62
N SER A 16 -17.30 10.29 -4.68
CA SER A 16 -17.69 9.64 -5.94
C SER A 16 -18.95 10.31 -6.49
N SER A 17 -18.98 10.54 -7.80
CA SER A 17 -20.18 10.99 -8.51
C SER A 17 -20.47 10.01 -9.63
N ILE A 18 -21.74 9.96 -10.07
CA ILE A 18 -22.11 9.28 -11.30
C ILE A 18 -21.22 9.81 -12.43
N GLY A 19 -20.49 8.91 -13.12
CA GLY A 19 -19.53 9.23 -14.18
C GLY A 19 -18.11 9.59 -13.75
N ARG A 20 -17.82 9.76 -12.44
CA ARG A 20 -16.45 9.89 -11.91
C ARG A 20 -16.05 8.60 -11.21
N HIS A 21 -15.56 7.65 -12.00
CA HIS A 21 -14.96 6.43 -11.49
C HIS A 21 -13.57 6.74 -10.90
N GLU A 22 -13.25 6.10 -9.77
CA GLU A 22 -11.90 6.15 -9.24
C GLU A 22 -10.94 5.51 -10.26
N PRO A 23 -9.81 6.15 -10.60
CA PRO A 23 -8.96 5.65 -11.67
C PRO A 23 -8.40 4.28 -11.33
N GLU A 24 -8.48 3.36 -12.29
CA GLU A 24 -7.77 2.09 -12.22
C GLU A 24 -6.25 2.37 -12.19
N ILE A 25 -5.58 1.90 -11.13
CA ILE A 25 -4.13 2.06 -10.99
C ILE A 25 -3.45 0.86 -11.66
N THR A 26 -2.85 1.10 -12.83
CA THR A 26 -2.01 0.12 -13.51
C THR A 26 -0.55 0.38 -13.17
N LEU A 27 0.13 -0.61 -12.57
CA LEU A 27 1.56 -0.54 -12.28
C LEU A 27 2.35 -1.16 -13.42
N ALA A 28 3.21 -0.36 -14.06
CA ALA A 28 4.15 -0.85 -15.07
C ALA A 28 5.48 -1.26 -14.41
N SER A 29 6.11 -2.30 -14.96
CA SER A 29 7.47 -2.67 -14.54
C SER A 29 8.46 -1.57 -14.95
N PHE A 30 9.50 -1.40 -14.13
CA PHE A 30 10.56 -0.43 -14.36
C PHE A 30 11.88 -1.16 -14.67
N GLN A 31 12.70 -0.60 -15.56
CA GLN A 31 13.93 -1.23 -16.03
C GLN A 31 14.92 -1.51 -14.88
N ASN A 32 15.06 -0.56 -13.95
CA ASN A 32 15.90 -0.77 -12.77
C ASN A 32 15.12 -1.53 -11.69
N LYS A 33 15.50 -2.79 -11.49
CA LYS A 33 14.89 -3.69 -10.49
C LYS A 33 14.95 -3.15 -9.07
N SER A 34 15.98 -2.37 -8.71
CA SER A 34 16.14 -1.83 -7.35
C SER A 34 15.12 -0.74 -6.98
N VAL A 35 14.32 -0.27 -7.95
CA VAL A 35 13.25 0.72 -7.72
C VAL A 35 11.92 0.28 -8.37
N CYS A 36 11.86 -0.95 -8.88
CA CYS A 36 10.69 -1.46 -9.59
C CYS A 36 9.65 -2.00 -8.59
N VAL A 37 8.55 -1.27 -8.41
CA VAL A 37 7.45 -1.68 -7.53
C VAL A 37 6.88 -3.05 -7.90
N VAL A 38 6.77 -3.36 -9.20
CA VAL A 38 6.24 -4.66 -9.65
C VAL A 38 7.10 -5.83 -9.17
N GLU A 39 8.42 -5.72 -9.29
CA GLU A 39 9.37 -6.75 -8.82
C GLU A 39 9.28 -6.92 -7.30
N TYR A 40 9.23 -5.82 -6.55
CA TYR A 40 9.08 -5.87 -5.09
C TYR A 40 7.74 -6.49 -4.66
N LEU A 41 6.65 -6.17 -5.33
CA LEU A 41 5.33 -6.76 -5.05
C LEU A 41 5.31 -8.26 -5.36
N GLN A 42 5.92 -8.70 -6.46
CA GLN A 42 6.04 -10.13 -6.78
C GLN A 42 6.86 -10.88 -5.72
N ALA A 43 8.02 -10.34 -5.33
CA ALA A 43 8.84 -10.92 -4.28
C ALA A 43 8.09 -10.99 -2.94
N TYR A 44 7.38 -9.92 -2.57
CA TYR A 44 6.54 -9.88 -1.37
C TYR A 44 5.41 -10.91 -1.42
N PHE A 45 4.70 -11.05 -2.55
CA PHE A 45 3.64 -12.05 -2.70
C PHE A 45 4.15 -13.48 -2.51
N LYS A 46 5.35 -13.79 -3.01
CA LYS A 46 6.00 -15.09 -2.80
C LYS A 46 6.29 -15.36 -1.32
N VAL A 47 6.63 -14.34 -0.53
CA VAL A 47 6.87 -14.49 0.91
C VAL A 47 5.57 -14.75 1.66
N ILE A 48 4.52 -13.99 1.36
CA ILE A 48 3.25 -14.07 2.11
C ILE A 48 2.36 -15.24 1.68
N GLU A 49 2.63 -15.88 0.54
CA GLU A 49 1.84 -16.99 -0.02
C GLU A 49 1.55 -18.07 1.03
N ASN A 50 2.53 -18.39 1.87
CA ASN A 50 2.45 -19.45 2.88
C ASN A 50 1.49 -19.13 4.04
N PHE A 51 1.18 -17.85 4.29
CA PHE A 51 0.44 -17.43 5.48
C PHE A 51 -0.65 -16.38 5.23
N ARG A 52 -0.91 -16.02 3.98
CA ARG A 52 -1.93 -15.04 3.58
C ARG A 52 -3.36 -15.41 4.02
N GLY A 53 -3.65 -16.71 4.08
CA GLY A 53 -4.98 -17.22 4.40
C GLY A 53 -6.07 -16.60 3.51
N SER A 54 -7.14 -16.09 4.13
CA SER A 54 -8.26 -15.42 3.46
C SER A 54 -8.18 -13.88 3.52
N SER A 55 -7.03 -13.31 3.92
CA SER A 55 -6.90 -11.87 4.12
C SER A 55 -7.07 -11.11 2.79
N PRO A 56 -8.02 -10.17 2.68
CA PRO A 56 -8.25 -9.40 1.46
C PRO A 56 -7.25 -8.24 1.29
N TYR A 57 -6.40 -8.00 2.29
CA TYR A 57 -5.48 -6.87 2.31
C TYR A 57 -4.17 -7.16 1.58
N LEU A 58 -3.57 -6.12 1.01
CA LEU A 58 -2.24 -6.19 0.41
C LEU A 58 -1.16 -6.39 1.48
N LEU A 59 -1.15 -5.51 2.49
CA LEU A 59 -0.14 -5.50 3.54
C LEU A 59 -0.63 -6.29 4.76
N LEU A 60 0.14 -7.30 5.15
CA LEU A 60 -0.21 -8.20 6.26
C LEU A 60 0.65 -7.94 7.48
N SER A 61 0.07 -8.21 8.65
CA SER A 61 0.79 -8.22 9.91
C SER A 61 1.75 -9.40 9.97
N PHE A 62 2.94 -9.15 10.51
CA PHE A 62 3.90 -10.19 10.86
C PHE A 62 3.57 -10.85 12.21
N VAL A 63 2.74 -10.20 13.02
CA VAL A 63 2.22 -10.78 14.28
C VAL A 63 1.22 -11.88 13.94
N ASP A 64 1.22 -12.94 14.75
CA ASP A 64 0.29 -14.06 14.62
C ASP A 64 -1.14 -13.60 14.34
N GLN A 65 -1.84 -14.38 13.52
CA GLN A 65 -3.12 -14.09 12.83
C GLN A 65 -2.99 -13.51 11.42
N HIS A 66 -1.81 -12.98 11.02
CA HIS A 66 -1.50 -12.55 9.64
C HIS A 66 -2.61 -11.73 8.94
N ILE A 67 -3.35 -10.96 9.74
CA ILE A 67 -4.43 -10.09 9.28
C ILE A 67 -3.86 -8.83 8.61
N GLY A 68 -4.71 -8.11 7.88
CA GLY A 68 -4.32 -6.82 7.31
C GLY A 68 -3.82 -5.84 8.37
N ILE A 69 -2.75 -5.11 8.04
CA ILE A 69 -2.25 -4.06 8.94
C ILE A 69 -3.24 -2.90 9.04
N THR A 70 -3.18 -2.18 10.16
CA THR A 70 -3.96 -0.95 10.33
C THR A 70 -3.29 0.23 9.63
N THR A 71 -4.05 1.30 9.39
CA THR A 71 -3.53 2.59 8.92
C THR A 71 -2.47 3.18 9.85
N SER A 72 -2.59 2.96 11.17
CA SER A 72 -1.62 3.42 12.15
C SER A 72 -0.27 2.71 12.02
N THR A 73 -0.28 1.39 11.77
CA THR A 73 0.91 0.58 11.53
C THR A 73 1.62 1.06 10.26
N LEU A 74 0.86 1.21 9.16
CA LEU A 74 1.40 1.71 7.89
C LEU A 74 2.01 3.11 8.05
N SER A 75 1.34 4.01 8.76
CA SER A 75 1.83 5.37 9.01
C SER A 75 3.17 5.38 9.76
N ARG A 76 3.33 4.48 10.73
CA ARG A 76 4.60 4.31 11.46
C ARG A 76 5.70 3.76 10.56
N TRP A 77 5.41 2.75 9.74
CA TRP A 77 6.39 2.20 8.79
C TRP A 77 6.87 3.24 7.78
N VAL A 78 5.97 4.03 7.20
CA VAL A 78 6.35 5.11 6.27
C VAL A 78 7.26 6.12 6.97
N ARG A 79 6.91 6.52 8.19
CA ARG A 79 7.73 7.45 8.99
C ARG A 79 9.14 6.90 9.23
N GLU A 80 9.23 5.62 9.59
CA GLU A 80 10.48 4.94 9.88
C GLU A 80 11.37 4.83 8.64
N VAL A 81 10.80 4.39 7.50
CA VAL A 81 11.52 4.32 6.23
C VAL A 81 12.04 5.69 5.79
N MET A 82 11.22 6.74 5.89
CA MET A 82 11.66 8.10 5.59
C MET A 82 12.85 8.53 6.46
N SER A 83 12.79 8.25 7.77
CA SER A 83 13.87 8.55 8.70
C SER A 83 15.15 7.78 8.37
N GLN A 84 15.04 6.49 8.01
CA GLN A 84 16.17 5.65 7.62
C GLN A 84 16.81 6.11 6.30
N CYS A 85 16.03 6.69 5.40
CA CYS A 85 16.54 7.33 4.19
C CYS A 85 17.19 8.70 4.43
N GLY A 86 17.26 9.18 5.68
CA GLY A 86 17.85 10.47 6.03
C GLY A 86 16.96 11.68 5.73
N ILE A 87 15.65 11.47 5.56
CA ILE A 87 14.69 12.57 5.35
C ILE A 87 14.42 13.26 6.70
N ASP A 88 14.51 14.58 6.73
CA ASP A 88 14.19 15.37 7.92
C ASP A 88 12.68 15.31 8.23
N MET A 89 12.35 14.56 9.29
CA MET A 89 10.98 14.32 9.73
C MET A 89 10.31 15.53 10.40
N ASN A 90 11.07 16.58 10.76
CA ASN A 90 10.49 17.84 11.23
C ASN A 90 9.93 18.67 10.08
N ARG A 91 10.58 18.58 8.92
CA ARG A 91 10.21 19.29 7.70
C ARG A 91 9.23 18.50 6.83
N PHE A 92 9.46 17.19 6.67
CA PHE A 92 8.67 16.32 5.81
C PHE A 92 7.92 15.29 6.64
N ARG A 93 6.64 15.10 6.33
CA ARG A 93 5.77 14.13 7.01
C ARG A 93 5.30 13.09 5.99
N PRO A 94 4.75 11.93 6.41
CA PRO A 94 4.20 10.95 5.48
C PRO A 94 3.18 11.53 4.47
N HIS A 95 2.43 12.57 4.82
CA HIS A 95 1.51 13.23 3.89
C HIS A 95 2.21 14.12 2.85
N SER A 96 3.49 14.45 3.03
CA SER A 96 4.29 15.17 2.03
C SER A 96 4.54 14.33 0.77
N THR A 97 4.29 13.01 0.81
CA THR A 97 4.36 12.13 -0.37
C THR A 97 3.03 12.02 -1.12
N ARG A 98 1.96 12.65 -0.63
CA ARG A 98 0.67 12.67 -1.34
C ARG A 98 0.82 13.51 -2.60
N SER A 99 0.42 12.97 -3.74
CA SER A 99 0.38 13.73 -5.00
C SER A 99 -0.44 15.00 -4.84
N ALA A 100 0.06 16.11 -5.39
CA ALA A 100 -0.76 17.29 -5.61
C ALA A 100 -1.83 16.95 -6.66
N ALA A 101 -3.07 17.38 -6.41
CA ALA A 101 -4.18 17.24 -7.35
C ALA A 101 -4.18 18.39 -8.35
#